data_AF-A0A2V6CD65-F1
#
_entry.id   AF-A0A2V6CD65-F1
#
_cell.length_a   1.000
_cell.length_b   1.000
_cell.length_c   1.000
_cell.angle_alpha   90.00
_cell.angle_beta   90.00
_cell.angle_gamma   90.00
#
_symmetry.space_group_name_H-M   'P 1'
#
loop_
_entity.id
_entity.type
_entity.pdbx_description
1 polymer ?
#
loop_
_entity_poly.entity_id
_entity_poly.type
_entity_poly.pdbx_seq_one_letter_code
_entity_poly.pdbx_strand_id
1 'polypeptide(L)'
;MSSVVFLRAVNVGGTNRCQPAQIAKQLAKFGVVNIGAVGTFVVREDVTESALRAAIANKLPFKCEIMICLARDIINLASKDHFSGQPSGPNIMRFVSVAAKRIRGGTRSDLHQTSKIKPQTSQLALNLPSHGDWLVKIIAIEGRFVLGLYRRQMKAISYLGKIEKFLGVAATTRSWNTIQKVAKILKQGPQN
;
A
#
# COMPACT_ATOMS: atom_id res chain seq x y z
N MET A 1 6.20 13.30 14.35
CA MET A 1 5.36 13.49 13.16
C MET A 1 4.38 12.33 13.03
N SER A 2 3.12 12.62 12.70
CA SER A 2 2.10 11.59 12.49
C SER A 2 2.50 10.59 11.40
N SER A 3 2.09 9.34 11.57
CA SER A 3 2.48 8.22 10.73
C SER A 3 1.27 7.38 10.33
N VAL A 4 1.44 6.57 9.29
CA VAL A 4 0.46 5.58 8.83
C VAL A 4 1.10 4.21 8.87
N VAL A 5 0.40 3.26 9.47
CA VAL A 5 0.86 1.87 9.62
C VAL A 5 0.02 0.95 8.76
N PHE A 6 0.68 0.06 8.04
CA PHE A 6 0.06 -1.04 7.31
C PHE A 6 0.63 -2.37 7.77
N LEU A 7 -0.26 -3.27 8.21
CA LEU A 7 0.11 -4.64 8.56
C LEU A 7 0.06 -5.54 7.34
N ARG A 8 1.11 -6.31 7.11
CA ARG A 8 1.17 -7.27 6.00
C ARG A 8 0.38 -8.54 6.34
N ALA A 9 -0.43 -9.00 5.38
CA ALA A 9 -1.10 -10.31 5.39
C ALA A 9 -1.93 -10.62 6.65
N VAL A 10 -2.54 -9.61 7.28
CA VAL A 10 -3.42 -9.76 8.45
C VAL A 10 -4.86 -9.99 8.00
N ASN A 11 -5.55 -10.94 8.65
CA ASN A 11 -6.97 -11.26 8.40
C ASN A 11 -7.29 -11.64 6.94
N VAL A 12 -6.32 -12.23 6.23
CA VAL A 12 -6.49 -12.69 4.84
C VAL A 12 -6.41 -14.23 4.81
N GLY A 13 -7.29 -14.86 4.04
CA GLY A 13 -7.26 -16.31 3.82
C GLY A 13 -7.45 -17.15 5.10
N GLY A 14 -8.08 -16.57 6.13
CA GLY A 14 -8.31 -17.25 7.42
C GLY A 14 -7.13 -17.29 8.38
N THR A 15 -5.97 -16.74 8.00
CA THR A 15 -4.70 -16.76 8.76
C THR A 15 -4.37 -15.41 9.39
N ASN A 16 -3.34 -15.36 10.26
CA ASN A 16 -2.82 -14.14 10.89
C ASN A 16 -3.93 -13.27 11.47
N ARG A 17 -4.78 -13.90 12.29
CA ARG A 17 -5.99 -13.26 12.81
C ARG A 17 -5.65 -12.29 13.93
N CYS A 18 -6.09 -11.05 13.81
CA CYS A 18 -6.06 -10.09 14.90
C CYS A 18 -7.29 -9.18 14.86
N GLN A 19 -7.49 -8.40 15.92
CA GLN A 19 -8.58 -7.44 16.05
C GLN A 19 -8.02 -6.01 15.95
N PRO A 20 -7.94 -5.39 14.75
CA PRO A 20 -7.36 -4.05 14.60
C PRO A 20 -7.99 -2.98 15.48
N ALA A 21 -9.32 -3.04 15.68
CA ALA A 21 -10.01 -2.12 16.57
C ALA A 21 -9.52 -2.23 18.03
N GLN A 22 -9.27 -3.46 18.50
CA GLN A 22 -8.73 -3.69 19.84
C GLN A 22 -7.28 -3.23 19.96
N ILE A 23 -6.46 -3.45 18.93
CA ILE A 23 -5.08 -2.94 18.88
C ILE A 23 -5.07 -1.41 18.98
N ALA A 24 -5.94 -0.73 18.24
CA ALA A 24 -6.06 0.72 18.30
C ALA A 24 -6.45 1.20 19.71
N LYS A 25 -7.42 0.57 20.37
CA LYS A 25 -7.79 0.86 21.76
C LYS A 25 -6.63 0.67 22.73
N GLN A 26 -5.91 -0.44 22.63
CA GLN A 26 -4.77 -0.76 23.49
C GLN A 26 -3.56 0.17 23.27
N LEU A 27 -3.51 0.85 22.13
CA LEU A 27 -2.48 1.81 21.76
C LEU A 27 -2.99 3.25 21.74
N ALA A 28 -4.10 3.53 22.45
CA ALA A 28 -4.73 4.87 22.48
C ALA A 28 -3.76 5.98 22.87
N LYS A 29 -2.74 5.69 23.70
CA LYS A 29 -1.67 6.64 24.06
C LYS A 29 -0.85 7.18 22.89
N PHE A 30 -0.91 6.53 21.72
CA PHE A 30 -0.28 7.01 20.49
C PHE A 30 -1.29 7.62 19.50
N GLY A 31 -2.52 7.87 19.94
CA GLY A 31 -3.58 8.44 19.09
C GLY A 31 -3.88 7.54 17.88
N VAL A 32 -3.87 6.21 18.07
CA VAL A 32 -4.05 5.24 16.98
C VAL A 32 -5.51 5.19 16.55
N VAL A 33 -5.75 5.50 15.27
CA VAL A 33 -7.06 5.41 14.63
C VAL A 33 -7.07 4.22 13.66
N ASN A 34 -8.00 3.29 13.86
CA ASN A 34 -8.20 2.15 12.95
C ASN A 34 -9.01 2.55 11.72
N ILE A 35 -8.55 2.15 10.53
CA ILE A 35 -9.19 2.44 9.24
C ILE A 35 -10.00 1.24 8.70
N GLY A 36 -9.81 0.03 9.26
CA GLY A 36 -10.57 -1.14 8.87
C GLY A 36 -9.95 -2.49 9.28
N ALA A 37 -10.59 -3.58 8.86
CA ALA A 37 -10.27 -4.94 9.29
C ALA A 37 -8.89 -5.46 8.83
N VAL A 38 -8.28 -4.84 7.82
CA VAL A 38 -7.01 -5.29 7.23
C VAL A 38 -5.78 -4.62 7.87
N GLY A 39 -5.88 -4.15 9.12
CA GLY A 39 -4.73 -3.62 9.87
C GLY A 39 -4.09 -2.40 9.21
N THR A 40 -4.88 -1.34 9.04
CA THR A 40 -4.39 -0.03 8.57
C THR A 40 -4.70 1.00 9.65
N PHE A 41 -3.68 1.74 10.08
CA PHE A 41 -3.80 2.69 11.18
C PHE A 41 -3.24 4.05 10.82
N VAL A 42 -3.86 5.10 11.33
CA VAL A 42 -3.28 6.44 11.45
C VAL A 42 -2.79 6.61 12.88
N VAL A 43 -1.58 7.14 13.06
CA VAL A 43 -0.96 7.41 14.35
C VAL A 43 -0.73 8.90 14.43
N ARG A 44 -1.41 9.57 15.36
CA ARG A 44 -1.42 11.04 15.43
C ARG A 44 -0.23 11.59 16.21
N GLU A 45 0.15 10.90 17.28
CA GLU A 45 1.23 11.33 18.18
C GLU A 45 2.61 11.28 17.54
N ASP A 46 3.52 12.10 18.06
CA ASP A 46 4.93 12.07 17.70
C ASP A 46 5.64 10.91 18.41
N VAL A 47 5.77 9.79 17.69
CA VAL A 47 6.39 8.57 18.20
C VAL A 47 7.48 8.14 17.24
N THR A 48 8.62 7.70 17.77
CA THR A 48 9.69 7.15 16.95
C THR A 48 9.23 5.88 16.23
N GLU A 49 9.72 5.67 15.01
CA GLU A 49 9.35 4.52 14.19
C GLU A 49 9.65 3.18 14.91
N SER A 50 10.77 3.10 15.63
CA SER A 50 11.17 1.91 16.39
C SER A 50 10.22 1.62 17.55
N ALA A 51 9.87 2.64 18.35
CA ALA A 51 8.94 2.49 19.46
C ALA A 51 7.53 2.10 18.98
N LEU A 52 7.05 2.74 17.91
CA LEU A 52 5.77 2.43 17.30
C LEU A 52 5.73 0.98 16.75
N ARG A 53 6.79 0.58 16.03
CA ARG A 53 6.92 -0.78 15.50
C ARG A 53 6.89 -1.82 16.62
N ALA A 54 7.68 -1.62 17.68
CA ALA A 54 7.73 -2.51 18.82
C ALA A 54 6.37 -2.60 19.52
N ALA A 55 5.71 -1.45 19.74
CA ALA A 55 4.41 -1.42 20.40
C ALA A 55 3.34 -2.19 19.62
N ILE A 56 3.31 -2.05 18.28
CA ILE A 56 2.36 -2.78 17.43
C ILE A 56 2.69 -4.27 17.38
N ALA A 57 3.97 -4.62 17.21
CA ALA A 57 4.40 -6.02 17.19
C ALA A 57 4.02 -6.75 18.48
N ASN A 58 4.18 -6.10 19.64
CA ASN A 58 3.81 -6.66 20.94
C ASN A 58 2.30 -6.88 21.13
N LYS A 59 1.44 -6.35 20.25
CA LYS A 59 -0.02 -6.60 20.26
C LYS A 59 -0.46 -7.69 19.28
N LEU A 60 0.46 -8.22 18.49
CA LEU A 60 0.17 -9.24 17.50
C LEU A 60 0.59 -10.61 18.02
N PRO A 61 -0.28 -11.64 17.96
CA PRO A 61 0.07 -13.00 18.38
C PRO A 61 0.92 -13.74 17.34
N PHE A 62 1.44 -13.05 16.33
CA PHE A 62 2.24 -13.60 15.25
C PHE A 62 3.25 -12.58 14.75
N LYS A 63 4.33 -13.06 14.13
CA LYS A 63 5.28 -12.20 13.45
C LYS A 63 4.62 -11.55 12.23
N CYS A 64 4.57 -10.23 12.22
CA CYS A 64 3.99 -9.45 11.14
C CYS A 64 5.01 -8.45 10.60
N GLU A 65 5.00 -8.25 9.29
CA GLU A 65 5.74 -7.15 8.70
C GLU A 65 4.91 -5.88 8.74
N ILE A 66 5.53 -4.81 9.23
CA ILE A 66 4.87 -3.55 9.59
C ILE A 66 5.48 -2.44 8.75
N MET A 67 4.73 -1.96 7.76
CA MET A 67 5.12 -0.81 6.96
C MET A 67 4.66 0.47 7.65
N ILE A 68 5.61 1.32 8.05
CA ILE A 68 5.35 2.62 8.68
C ILE A 68 5.75 3.70 7.69
N CYS A 69 4.81 4.57 7.35
CA CYS A 69 4.99 5.68 6.40
C CYS A 69 4.69 7.00 7.09
N LEU A 70 5.36 8.07 6.67
CA LEU A 70 5.04 9.41 7.18
C LEU A 70 3.68 9.86 6.63
N ALA A 71 2.90 10.56 7.45
CA ALA A 71 1.61 11.09 7.03
C ALA A 71 1.71 11.96 5.78
N ARG A 72 2.75 12.81 5.70
CA ARG A 72 3.01 13.68 4.55
C ARG A 72 3.15 12.92 3.23
N ASP A 73 3.74 11.72 3.26
CA ASP A 73 3.94 10.92 2.06
C ASP A 73 2.61 10.40 1.52
N ILE A 74 1.68 10.02 2.40
CA ILE A 74 0.33 9.61 2.03
C ILE A 74 -0.51 10.80 1.55
N ILE A 75 -0.38 11.96 2.20
CA ILE A 75 -1.06 13.19 1.76
C ILE A 75 -0.60 13.59 0.36
N ASN A 76 0.71 13.56 0.10
CA ASN A 76 1.29 13.88 -1.21
C ASN A 76 0.94 12.85 -2.29
N LEU A 77 0.87 11.56 -1.92
CA LEU A 77 0.40 10.52 -2.83
C LEU A 77 -1.08 10.74 -3.20
N ALA A 78 -1.92 11.06 -2.23
CA ALA A 78 -3.35 11.24 -2.44
C ALA A 78 -3.75 12.58 -3.08
N SER A 79 -2.83 13.56 -3.15
CA SER A 79 -3.10 14.86 -3.80
C SER A 79 -2.95 14.84 -5.32
N LYS A 80 -2.31 13.80 -5.87
CA LYS A 80 -2.08 13.64 -7.30
C LYS A 80 -3.17 12.78 -7.94
N ASP A 81 -3.56 13.10 -9.17
CA ASP A 81 -4.45 12.24 -9.96
C ASP A 81 -3.65 11.16 -10.72
N HIS A 82 -3.22 10.12 -10.00
CA HIS A 82 -2.46 9.02 -10.59
C HIS A 82 -3.26 8.15 -11.56
N PHE A 83 -4.59 8.22 -11.52
CA PHE A 83 -5.46 7.34 -12.28
C PHE A 83 -6.12 8.06 -13.47
N SER A 84 -5.69 9.29 -13.75
CA SER A 84 -6.10 10.02 -14.95
C SER A 84 -5.78 9.21 -16.21
N GLY A 85 -6.74 9.15 -17.15
CA GLY A 85 -6.61 8.36 -18.38
C GLY A 85 -6.54 6.83 -18.17
N GLN A 86 -6.73 6.32 -16.96
CA GLN A 86 -6.83 4.88 -16.69
C GLN A 86 -8.28 4.40 -16.74
N PRO A 87 -8.53 3.13 -17.11
CA PRO A 87 -9.88 2.59 -17.11
C PRO A 87 -10.50 2.62 -15.71
N SER A 88 -11.80 2.89 -15.68
CA SER A 88 -12.64 2.89 -14.49
C SER A 88 -13.92 2.10 -14.74
N GLY A 89 -14.54 1.60 -13.67
CA GLY A 89 -15.80 0.86 -13.76
C GLY A 89 -15.95 -0.13 -12.60
N PRO A 90 -17.12 -0.79 -12.47
CA PRO A 90 -17.41 -1.68 -11.35
C PRO A 90 -16.47 -2.90 -11.27
N ASN A 91 -15.86 -3.27 -12.39
CA ASN A 91 -14.94 -4.40 -12.50
C ASN A 91 -13.46 -4.01 -12.38
N ILE A 92 -13.15 -2.71 -12.23
CA ILE A 92 -11.78 -2.22 -12.12
C ILE A 92 -11.55 -1.64 -10.73
N MET A 93 -10.57 -2.19 -10.03
CA MET A 93 -10.19 -1.77 -8.70
C MET A 93 -8.86 -1.02 -8.75
N ARG A 94 -8.80 0.14 -8.10
CA ARG A 94 -7.56 0.91 -7.92
C ARG A 94 -6.89 0.49 -6.61
N PHE A 95 -5.57 0.34 -6.63
CA PHE A 95 -4.82 -0.08 -5.46
C PHE A 95 -3.49 0.64 -5.31
N VAL A 96 -2.94 0.54 -4.10
CA VAL A 96 -1.56 0.87 -3.77
C VAL A 96 -0.97 -0.31 -3.01
N SER A 97 0.19 -0.80 -3.44
CA SER A 97 1.04 -1.67 -2.64
C SER A 97 2.11 -0.83 -1.95
N VAL A 98 2.21 -0.99 -0.64
CA VAL A 98 3.20 -0.30 0.21
C VAL A 98 4.35 -1.26 0.48
N ALA A 99 5.51 -1.00 -0.10
CA ALA A 99 6.72 -1.79 0.09
C ALA A 99 7.40 -1.48 1.44
N ALA A 100 7.94 -2.51 2.09
CA ALA A 100 8.67 -2.38 3.36
C ALA A 100 9.90 -1.47 3.24
N LYS A 101 10.59 -1.55 2.11
CA LYS A 101 11.75 -0.71 1.77
C LYS A 101 11.39 0.21 0.61
N ARG A 102 12.09 1.34 0.54
CA ARG A 102 12.02 2.21 -0.64
C ARG A 102 12.51 1.41 -1.85
N ILE A 103 11.71 1.40 -2.90
CA ILE A 103 12.12 0.84 -4.19
C ILE A 103 13.09 1.87 -4.76
N ARG A 104 14.39 1.61 -4.61
CA ARG A 104 15.42 2.41 -5.30
C ARG A 104 15.16 2.23 -6.79
N GLY A 105 15.19 3.32 -7.54
CA GLY A 105 15.01 3.29 -9.00
C GLY A 105 16.07 2.39 -9.62
N GLY A 106 15.76 1.11 -9.75
CA GLY A 106 16.48 0.19 -10.60
C GLY A 106 16.15 0.56 -12.02
N THR A 107 17.10 1.19 -12.69
CA THR A 107 17.27 1.16 -14.13
C THR A 107 16.84 -0.21 -14.67
N ARG A 108 15.73 -0.22 -15.44
CA ARG A 108 15.57 -0.73 -16.82
C ARG A 108 16.47 -1.87 -17.38
N SER A 109 17.26 -2.62 -16.62
CA SER A 109 18.16 -3.64 -17.21
C SER A 109 17.53 -5.04 -17.34
N ASP A 110 16.52 -5.38 -16.54
CA ASP A 110 15.93 -6.73 -16.59
C ASP A 110 14.58 -6.75 -17.35
N LEU A 111 14.18 -5.59 -17.89
CA LEU A 111 13.11 -5.42 -18.87
C LEU A 111 13.69 -5.20 -20.28
N HIS A 112 14.76 -5.93 -20.60
CA HIS A 112 15.22 -6.09 -21.98
C HIS A 112 14.49 -7.27 -22.64
N GLN A 113 13.22 -7.07 -22.99
CA GLN A 113 12.71 -7.58 -24.26
C GLN A 113 11.51 -6.77 -24.73
N THR A 114 11.79 -5.60 -25.31
CA THR A 114 11.37 -5.16 -26.65
C THR A 114 11.23 -3.64 -26.71
N SER A 115 12.06 -3.05 -27.58
CA SER A 115 11.78 -1.87 -28.42
C SER A 115 11.84 -0.47 -27.80
N LYS A 116 12.97 0.19 -28.08
CA LYS A 116 13.18 1.61 -28.44
C LYS A 116 12.11 2.62 -27.98
N ILE A 117 12.22 3.15 -26.75
CA ILE A 117 11.61 4.44 -26.38
C ILE A 117 12.59 5.27 -25.53
N LYS A 118 12.86 6.49 -26.02
CA LYS A 118 13.67 7.56 -25.39
C LYS A 118 13.25 7.83 -23.93
N PRO A 119 14.16 8.34 -23.07
CA PRO A 119 13.87 8.64 -21.68
C PRO A 119 13.08 9.95 -21.58
N GLN A 120 11.78 9.86 -21.81
CA GLN A 120 10.82 10.70 -21.12
C GLN A 120 10.20 9.85 -20.01
N THR A 121 9.49 10.47 -19.09
CA THR A 121 8.63 9.95 -18.02
C THR A 121 7.56 8.95 -18.54
N SER A 122 8.01 7.91 -19.24
CA SER A 122 7.25 6.99 -20.07
C SER A 122 7.13 5.68 -19.30
N GLN A 123 6.05 5.63 -18.54
CA GLN A 123 5.20 4.45 -18.32
C GLN A 123 5.93 3.15 -17.96
N LEU A 124 6.17 2.96 -16.66
CA LEU A 124 6.31 1.62 -16.10
C LEU A 124 4.91 0.98 -16.02
N ALA A 125 4.31 0.73 -17.19
CA ALA A 125 3.04 0.01 -17.29
C ALA A 125 3.34 -1.50 -17.30
N LEU A 126 3.49 -2.11 -16.12
CA LEU A 126 3.62 -3.57 -16.02
C LEU A 126 2.21 -4.19 -16.03
N ASN A 127 1.89 -4.90 -17.11
CA ASN A 127 0.66 -5.69 -17.22
C ASN A 127 0.94 -7.14 -16.80
N LEU A 128 0.07 -7.69 -15.96
CA LEU A 128 0.12 -9.07 -15.49
C LEU A 128 -1.24 -9.72 -15.72
N PRO A 129 -1.34 -10.74 -16.60
CA PRO A 129 -0.34 -11.18 -17.57
C PRO A 129 -0.06 -10.11 -18.66
N SER A 130 1.06 -10.26 -19.39
CA SER A 130 1.58 -9.29 -20.36
C SER A 130 0.77 -9.16 -21.66
N HIS A 131 -0.12 -10.10 -21.97
CA HIS A 131 -0.95 -10.10 -23.18
C HIS A 131 -2.40 -9.67 -22.89
N GLY A 132 -2.94 -8.76 -23.72
CA GLY A 132 -4.36 -8.40 -23.96
C GLY A 132 -5.32 -8.22 -22.77
N ASP A 133 -5.45 -9.28 -21.98
CA ASP A 133 -6.32 -9.41 -20.81
C ASP A 133 -5.54 -9.34 -19.50
N TRP A 134 -4.92 -8.19 -19.27
CA TRP A 134 -4.27 -7.90 -18.00
C TRP A 134 -5.26 -8.03 -16.83
N LEU A 135 -4.81 -8.66 -15.74
CA LEU A 135 -5.54 -8.79 -14.49
C LEU A 135 -5.05 -7.81 -13.43
N VAL A 136 -3.76 -7.46 -13.49
CA VAL A 136 -3.12 -6.43 -12.68
C VAL A 136 -2.30 -5.55 -13.61
N LYS A 137 -2.41 -4.24 -13.46
CA LYS A 137 -1.63 -3.24 -14.19
C LYS A 137 -0.97 -2.31 -13.19
N ILE A 138 0.35 -2.30 -13.11
CA ILE A 138 1.10 -1.27 -12.38
C ILE A 138 1.16 -0.04 -13.30
N ILE A 139 0.90 1.14 -12.75
CA ILE A 139 0.88 2.40 -13.52
C ILE A 139 1.94 3.40 -13.07
N ALA A 140 2.40 3.30 -11.82
CA ALA A 140 3.41 4.18 -11.26
C ALA A 140 4.10 3.55 -10.04
N ILE A 141 5.34 3.96 -9.80
CA ILE A 141 6.08 3.68 -8.57
C ILE A 141 6.60 5.01 -8.02
N GLU A 142 6.19 5.35 -6.80
CA GLU A 142 6.62 6.55 -6.09
C GLU A 142 7.26 6.16 -4.75
N GLY A 143 8.59 6.10 -4.71
CA GLY A 143 9.33 5.74 -3.51
C GLY A 143 9.05 4.30 -3.06
N ARG A 144 8.13 4.10 -2.12
CA ARG A 144 7.69 2.76 -1.66
C ARG A 144 6.25 2.42 -2.07
N PHE A 145 5.58 3.31 -2.79
CA PHE A 145 4.20 3.13 -3.21
C PHE A 145 4.17 2.65 -4.65
N VAL A 146 3.54 1.50 -4.88
CA VAL A 146 3.30 0.95 -6.21
C VAL A 146 1.81 1.09 -6.50
N LEU A 147 1.48 1.92 -7.47
CA LEU A 147 0.10 2.19 -7.84
C LEU A 147 -0.32 1.32 -9.01
N GLY A 148 -1.57 0.89 -9.00
CA GLY A 148 -2.08 0.08 -10.09
C GLY A 148 -3.57 -0.15 -10.08
N LEU A 149 -3.99 -0.93 -11.06
CA LEU A 149 -5.35 -1.38 -11.30
C LEU A 149 -5.38 -2.90 -11.24
N TYR A 150 -6.49 -3.48 -10.81
CA TYR A 150 -6.75 -4.89 -11.05
C TYR A 150 -8.20 -5.12 -11.47
N ARG A 151 -8.42 -6.14 -12.30
CA ARG A 151 -9.76 -6.60 -12.67
C ARG A 151 -10.33 -7.44 -11.54
N ARG A 152 -11.57 -7.20 -11.11
CA ARG A 152 -12.23 -7.93 -10.02
C ARG A 152 -12.56 -9.36 -10.44
N GLN A 153 -11.54 -10.21 -10.42
CA GLN A 153 -11.62 -11.63 -10.75
C GLN A 153 -10.79 -12.42 -9.74
N MET A 154 -11.20 -13.63 -9.39
CA MET A 154 -10.49 -14.47 -8.39
C MET A 154 -9.00 -14.63 -8.72
N LYS A 155 -8.67 -14.79 -10.01
CA LYS A 155 -7.28 -14.89 -10.48
C LYS A 155 -6.44 -13.66 -10.17
N ALA A 156 -7.02 -12.45 -10.10
CA ALA A 156 -6.28 -11.21 -9.82
C ALA A 156 -5.60 -11.22 -8.44
N ILE A 157 -6.18 -11.89 -7.44
CA ILE A 157 -5.59 -12.02 -6.10
C ILE A 157 -4.21 -12.71 -6.18
N SER A 158 -4.10 -13.75 -7.02
CA SER A 158 -2.84 -14.46 -7.23
C SER A 158 -1.75 -13.55 -7.84
N TYR A 159 -2.13 -12.63 -8.73
CA TYR A 159 -1.20 -11.68 -9.34
C TYR A 159 -0.84 -10.53 -8.40
N LEU A 160 -1.77 -10.08 -7.55
CA LEU A 160 -1.45 -9.13 -6.49
C LEU A 160 -0.41 -9.72 -5.51
N GLY A 161 -0.48 -11.02 -5.20
CA GLY A 161 0.54 -11.71 -4.42
C GLY A 161 1.90 -11.81 -5.13
N LYS A 162 1.95 -11.74 -6.47
CA LYS A 162 3.21 -11.74 -7.24
C LYS A 162 3.91 -10.37 -7.24
N ILE A 163 3.24 -9.29 -6.81
CA ILE A 163 3.85 -7.96 -6.74
C ILE A 163 5.09 -8.01 -5.85
N GLU A 164 5.05 -8.69 -4.70
CA GLU A 164 6.22 -8.80 -3.81
C GLU A 164 7.41 -9.49 -4.49
N LYS A 165 7.14 -10.54 -5.28
CA LYS A 165 8.18 -11.23 -6.06
C LYS A 165 8.80 -10.29 -7.10
N PHE A 166 7.97 -9.51 -7.78
CA PHE A 166 8.43 -8.52 -8.76
C PHE A 166 9.26 -7.40 -8.10
N LEU A 167 8.87 -6.95 -6.89
CA LEU A 167 9.55 -5.88 -6.18
C LEU A 167 10.83 -6.36 -5.45
N GLY A 168 11.01 -7.67 -5.28
CA GLY A 168 12.09 -8.24 -4.46
C GLY A 168 12.02 -7.85 -2.98
N VAL A 169 10.93 -7.22 -2.55
CA VAL A 169 10.70 -6.75 -1.19
C VAL A 169 9.25 -7.02 -0.81
N ALA A 170 9.04 -7.28 0.47
CA ALA A 170 7.69 -7.47 0.96
C ALA A 170 6.85 -6.19 0.81
N ALA A 171 5.59 -6.38 0.50
CA ALA A 171 4.63 -5.31 0.27
C ALA A 171 3.24 -5.72 0.78
N THR A 172 2.44 -4.71 1.09
CA THR A 172 1.04 -4.92 1.47
C THR A 172 0.14 -4.07 0.61
N THR A 173 -0.87 -4.69 0.00
CA THR A 173 -1.79 -4.03 -0.94
C THR A 173 -3.02 -3.50 -0.23
N ARG A 174 -3.40 -2.26 -0.52
CA ARG A 174 -4.62 -1.61 -0.06
C ARG A 174 -5.40 -1.04 -1.23
N SER A 175 -6.73 -1.02 -1.08
CA SER A 175 -7.58 -0.32 -2.03
C SER A 175 -7.25 1.18 -2.02
N TRP A 176 -7.37 1.84 -3.17
CA TRP A 176 -7.20 3.30 -3.24
C TRP A 176 -8.20 4.03 -2.34
N ASN A 177 -9.43 3.52 -2.23
CA ASN A 177 -10.44 4.06 -1.31
C ASN A 177 -9.96 4.07 0.15
N THR A 178 -9.19 3.04 0.57
CA THR A 178 -8.58 3.02 1.90
C THR A 178 -7.54 4.14 2.05
N ILE A 179 -6.69 4.35 1.04
CA ILE A 179 -5.69 5.42 1.04
C ILE A 179 -6.36 6.81 1.06
N GLN A 180 -7.45 7.00 0.30
CA GLN A 180 -8.23 8.23 0.34
C GLN A 180 -8.85 8.50 1.72
N LYS A 181 -9.39 7.46 2.37
CA LYS A 181 -9.90 7.56 3.75
C LYS A 181 -8.80 7.96 4.74
N VAL A 182 -7.62 7.34 4.64
CA VAL A 182 -6.44 7.70 5.44
C VAL A 182 -6.09 9.18 5.23
N ALA A 183 -5.95 9.62 3.97
CA ALA A 183 -5.60 10.99 3.64
C ALA A 183 -6.64 12.00 4.15
N LYS A 184 -7.93 11.68 4.09
CA LYS A 184 -9.00 12.50 4.67
C LYS A 184 -8.83 12.67 6.19
N ILE A 185 -8.60 11.56 6.90
CA ILE A 185 -8.40 11.58 8.36
C ILE A 185 -7.14 12.37 8.76
N LEU A 186 -6.06 12.26 7.97
CA LEU A 186 -4.83 13.02 8.19
C LEU A 186 -5.02 14.53 7.98
N LYS A 187 -5.87 14.94 7.04
CA LYS A 187 -6.17 16.35 6.76
C LYS A 187 -7.11 16.99 7.78
N GLN A 188 -7.92 16.20 8.48
CA GLN A 188 -8.93 16.70 9.42
C GLN A 188 -8.36 17.15 10.79
N GLY A 189 -7.05 17.05 11.04
CA GLY A 189 -6.44 17.43 12.32
C GLY A 189 -6.93 16.60 13.52
N PRO A 190 -6.42 16.86 14.74
CA PRO A 190 -6.99 16.34 15.98
C PRO A 190 -8.50 16.63 16.03
N GLN A 191 -9.35 15.61 16.16
CA GLN A 191 -10.71 15.85 16.64
C GLN A 191 -10.55 15.93 18.15
N ASN A 192 -10.71 17.14 18.68
CA ASN A 192 -10.80 17.40 20.12
C ASN A 192 -12.08 16.77 20.68
#